data_AF-A0A966K805-F1
#
_entry.id   AF-A0A966K805-F1
#
_cell.length_a   1.000
_cell.length_b   1.000
_cell.length_c   1.000
_cell.angle_alpha   90.00
_cell.angle_beta   90.00
_cell.angle_gamma   90.00
#
_symmetry.space_group_name_H-M   'P 1'
#
loop_
_entity.id
_entity.type
_entity.pdbx_description
1 polymer ?
#
loop_
_entity_poly.entity_id
_entity_poly.type
_entity_poly.pdbx_seq_one_letter_code
_entity_poly.pdbx_strand_id
1 'polypeptide(L)'
;MNANNSAELLNPANKNQSQDGPEMIGAEILVHALHAEGVEYVWGYPGGSVLFIYDEIFKQDKFEHILVRHEQAAVHAADGYARATGKVGVALVTSGPGVTNAVTGIATAYMDSIPMVIITGNVPTAAIGEDAFQECDTVGITRPIVKHNFLVKDPADLALTLKKAFHIARTGRPGPVVVDIPKDVSFQKARFNYPSELTMRSYNPVNKGHSGQIRKAISLLLEAERPYIYTGGGVILSDAAPELKEFADLLGYPVTNTLMGLGGFPGTDPRFLGMLGMHGTYEANMTMQHCDVLIAIGARFDDRVIGNPGHFSSVPRKIIHIDIDPSVISKRVKVDVPIVGDLKDVLVEMSAMIKAAGPLKN
;
A
#
# COMPACT_ATOMS: atom_id res chain seq x y z
N MET A 1 -3.47 9.75 39.80
CA MET A 1 -4.25 8.71 40.52
C MET A 1 -5.38 8.28 39.60
N ASN A 2 -5.49 7.09 39.01
CA ASN A 2 -4.67 5.89 38.97
C ASN A 2 -4.64 5.41 37.52
N ALA A 3 -3.45 5.02 37.06
CA ALA A 3 -3.25 4.21 35.87
C ALA A 3 -3.59 2.75 36.23
N ASN A 4 -4.47 2.11 35.47
CA ASN A 4 -4.62 0.66 35.51
C ASN A 4 -4.06 0.08 34.21
N ASN A 5 -2.86 -0.45 34.34
CA ASN A 5 -2.23 -1.42 33.46
C ASN A 5 -3.20 -2.57 33.16
N SER A 6 -3.58 -2.72 31.89
CA SER A 6 -3.97 -4.02 31.34
C SER A 6 -2.79 -4.53 30.52
N ALA A 7 -1.89 -5.22 31.21
CA ALA A 7 -0.94 -6.12 30.58
C ALA A 7 -1.76 -7.25 29.93
N GLU A 8 -1.82 -7.27 28.60
CA GLU A 8 -2.33 -8.42 27.88
C GLU A 8 -1.41 -9.61 28.13
N LEU A 9 -1.93 -10.56 28.89
CA LEU A 9 -1.38 -11.90 29.03
C LEU A 9 -1.28 -12.53 27.64
N LEU A 10 -0.05 -12.70 27.16
CA LEU A 10 0.29 -13.47 25.98
C LEU A 10 -0.24 -14.91 26.16
N ASN A 11 -1.21 -15.28 25.33
CA ASN A 11 -1.76 -16.63 25.24
C ASN A 11 -0.69 -17.58 24.64
N PRO A 12 -0.29 -18.69 25.28
CA PRO A 12 0.84 -19.52 24.83
C PRO A 12 0.53 -20.46 23.66
N ALA A 13 -0.59 -20.26 22.94
CA ALA A 13 -1.02 -21.11 21.85
C ALA A 13 -0.46 -20.65 20.49
N ASN A 14 0.86 -20.78 20.29
CA ASN A 14 1.48 -20.89 18.95
C ASN A 14 2.95 -21.38 18.98
N LYS A 15 3.31 -22.23 19.94
CA LYS A 15 4.65 -22.86 20.04
C LYS A 15 4.82 -24.12 19.17
N ASN A 16 4.17 -24.21 18.02
CA ASN A 16 4.37 -25.30 17.06
C ASN A 16 4.76 -24.75 15.67
N GLN A 17 5.74 -23.85 15.63
CA GLN A 17 6.55 -23.70 14.42
C GLN A 17 7.59 -24.83 14.44
N SER A 18 7.60 -25.64 13.39
CA SER A 18 8.53 -26.76 13.19
C SER A 18 9.97 -26.36 13.53
N GLN A 19 10.61 -27.10 14.44
CA GLN A 19 11.99 -26.87 14.89
C GLN A 19 13.06 -27.34 13.88
N ASP A 20 12.70 -27.70 12.65
CA ASP A 20 13.58 -28.41 11.71
C ASP A 20 14.37 -27.50 10.75
N GLY A 21 14.34 -26.19 10.95
CA GLY A 21 15.12 -25.23 10.15
C GLY A 21 16.61 -25.23 10.49
N PRO A 22 17.51 -24.99 9.51
CA PRO A 22 18.92 -24.77 9.77
C PRO A 22 19.14 -23.56 10.68
N GLU A 23 20.18 -23.64 11.52
CA GLU A 23 20.59 -22.52 12.37
C GLU A 23 21.52 -21.60 11.58
N MET A 24 21.16 -20.32 11.51
CA MET A 24 21.88 -19.29 10.76
C MET A 24 21.80 -17.95 11.48
N ILE A 25 22.69 -17.01 11.12
CA ILE A 25 22.66 -15.67 11.71
C ILE A 25 21.48 -14.85 11.15
N GLY A 26 21.00 -13.84 11.89
CA GLY A 26 19.87 -13.02 11.45
C GLY A 26 20.04 -12.37 10.07
N ALA A 27 21.26 -11.98 9.69
CA ALA A 27 21.56 -11.44 8.37
C ALA A 27 21.30 -12.46 7.24
N GLU A 28 21.63 -13.73 7.47
CA GLU A 28 21.37 -14.82 6.53
C GLU A 28 19.87 -15.11 6.45
N ILE A 29 19.16 -15.09 7.60
CA ILE A 29 17.69 -15.18 7.65
C ILE A 29 17.03 -14.11 6.79
N LEU A 30 17.51 -12.86 6.88
CA LEU A 30 17.00 -11.75 6.07
C LEU A 30 17.21 -12.03 4.58
N VAL A 31 18.41 -12.43 4.15
CA VAL A 31 18.71 -12.76 2.75
C VAL A 31 17.79 -13.87 2.23
N HIS A 32 17.63 -14.95 2.99
CA HIS A 32 16.76 -16.06 2.61
C HIS A 32 15.28 -15.65 2.55
N ALA A 33 14.81 -14.79 3.46
CA ALA A 33 13.46 -14.25 3.43
C ALA A 33 13.22 -13.35 2.21
N LEU A 34 14.18 -12.48 1.87
CA LEU A 34 14.09 -11.64 0.66
C LEU A 34 14.03 -12.50 -0.60
N HIS A 35 14.84 -13.55 -0.69
CA HIS A 35 14.78 -14.50 -1.79
C HIS A 35 13.41 -15.21 -1.85
N ALA A 36 12.90 -15.68 -0.72
CA ALA A 36 11.59 -16.35 -0.64
C ALA A 36 10.41 -15.43 -1.04
N GLU A 37 10.54 -14.11 -0.85
CA GLU A 37 9.58 -13.12 -1.31
C GLU A 37 9.76 -12.69 -2.76
N GLY A 38 10.73 -13.28 -3.48
CA GLY A 38 10.98 -12.99 -4.89
C GLY A 38 11.57 -11.60 -5.13
N VAL A 39 12.31 -11.06 -4.16
CA VAL A 39 13.00 -9.77 -4.30
C VAL A 39 14.11 -9.91 -5.34
N GLU A 40 14.12 -9.01 -6.31
CA GLU A 40 15.13 -8.97 -7.38
C GLU A 40 16.22 -7.92 -7.10
N TYR A 41 15.84 -6.81 -6.47
CA TYR A 41 16.70 -5.65 -6.24
C TYR A 41 16.51 -5.11 -4.82
N VAL A 42 17.63 -4.76 -4.19
CA VAL A 42 17.66 -4.03 -2.91
C VAL A 42 18.48 -2.77 -3.10
N TRP A 43 17.83 -1.60 -3.02
CA TRP A 43 18.53 -0.31 -3.06
C TRP A 43 19.00 0.03 -1.66
N GLY A 44 20.28 0.32 -1.48
CA GLY A 44 20.74 0.65 -0.13
C GLY A 44 22.05 1.38 -0.03
N TYR A 45 22.31 1.88 1.18
CA TYR A 45 23.53 2.56 1.55
C TYR A 45 24.11 1.96 2.85
N PRO A 46 25.38 1.52 2.84
CA PRO A 46 25.97 0.79 3.97
C PRO A 46 26.28 1.69 5.17
N GLY A 47 26.29 1.09 6.36
CA GLY A 47 26.69 1.73 7.61
C GLY A 47 26.91 0.73 8.74
N GLY A 48 27.45 1.19 9.87
CA GLY A 48 27.97 0.34 10.94
C GLY A 48 26.98 -0.64 11.57
N SER A 49 25.68 -0.31 11.55
CA SER A 49 24.61 -1.11 12.15
C SER A 49 24.06 -2.19 11.22
N VAL A 50 24.40 -2.15 9.93
CA VAL A 50 23.93 -3.12 8.91
C VAL A 50 25.08 -3.91 8.26
N LEU A 51 26.31 -3.83 8.78
CA LEU A 51 27.47 -4.48 8.16
C LEU A 51 27.33 -6.00 8.02
N PHE A 52 26.76 -6.69 9.02
CA PHE A 52 26.51 -8.14 8.92
C PHE A 52 25.49 -8.47 7.82
N ILE A 53 24.48 -7.61 7.61
CA ILE A 53 23.54 -7.75 6.50
C ILE A 53 24.28 -7.60 5.17
N TYR A 54 25.13 -6.58 5.04
CA TYR A 54 25.93 -6.38 3.82
C TYR A 54 26.93 -7.52 3.54
N ASP A 55 27.51 -8.11 4.58
CA ASP A 55 28.39 -9.28 4.45
C ASP A 55 27.65 -10.49 3.86
N GLU A 56 26.41 -10.76 4.31
CA GLU A 56 25.59 -11.84 3.75
C GLU A 56 25.05 -11.52 2.35
N ILE A 57 24.70 -10.26 2.07
CA ILE A 57 24.34 -9.80 0.72
C ILE A 57 25.48 -10.04 -0.28
N PHE A 58 26.74 -9.89 0.16
CA PHE A 58 27.92 -10.12 -0.68
C PHE A 58 28.14 -11.62 -1.02
N LYS A 59 27.65 -12.54 -0.18
CA LYS A 59 27.86 -13.99 -0.32
C LYS A 59 26.80 -14.69 -1.19
N GLN A 60 25.75 -13.98 -1.59
CA GLN A 60 24.60 -14.53 -2.32
C GLN A 60 24.50 -13.96 -3.74
N ASP A 61 23.77 -14.66 -4.61
CA ASP A 61 23.56 -14.32 -6.03
C ASP A 61 22.06 -14.27 -6.44
N LYS A 62 21.15 -14.24 -5.46
CA LYS A 62 19.70 -14.35 -5.64
C LYS A 62 19.00 -13.03 -5.94
N PHE A 63 19.56 -11.93 -5.45
CA PHE A 63 19.12 -10.57 -5.76
C PHE A 63 20.31 -9.64 -5.88
N GLU A 64 20.11 -8.53 -6.59
CA GLU A 64 21.14 -7.53 -6.82
C GLU A 64 21.03 -6.39 -5.79
N HIS A 65 22.16 -6.05 -5.17
CA HIS A 65 22.26 -4.83 -4.36
C HIS A 65 22.63 -3.64 -5.24
N ILE A 66 21.79 -2.60 -5.21
CA ILE A 66 22.03 -1.35 -5.92
C ILE A 66 22.51 -0.30 -4.91
N LEU A 67 23.82 -0.01 -4.95
CA LEU A 67 24.42 1.03 -4.14
C LEU A 67 24.02 2.42 -4.64
N VAL A 68 23.37 3.20 -3.77
CA VAL A 68 23.01 4.59 -4.05
C VAL A 68 24.06 5.57 -3.52
N ARG A 69 23.80 6.88 -3.64
CA ARG A 69 24.66 7.95 -3.09
C ARG A 69 24.05 8.70 -1.90
N HIS A 70 22.80 8.40 -1.55
CA HIS A 70 22.07 8.94 -0.41
C HIS A 70 20.86 8.05 -0.09
N GLU A 71 20.51 7.84 1.17
CA GLU A 71 19.42 6.95 1.57
C GLU A 71 18.05 7.38 1.02
N GLN A 72 17.82 8.68 0.89
CA GLN A 72 16.64 9.21 0.20
C GLN A 72 16.51 8.65 -1.23
N ALA A 73 17.63 8.52 -1.95
CA ALA A 73 17.65 7.95 -3.29
C ALA A 73 17.37 6.44 -3.27
N ALA A 74 17.79 5.71 -2.22
CA ALA A 74 17.45 4.29 -2.08
C ALA A 74 15.93 4.11 -1.99
N VAL A 75 15.28 4.89 -1.13
CA VAL A 75 13.82 4.77 -0.94
C VAL A 75 13.06 5.22 -2.19
N HIS A 76 13.46 6.33 -2.84
CA HIS A 76 12.80 6.75 -4.08
C HIS A 76 13.04 5.80 -5.27
N ALA A 77 14.21 5.16 -5.35
CA ALA A 77 14.46 4.16 -6.39
C ALA A 77 13.59 2.90 -6.18
N ALA A 78 13.48 2.44 -4.93
CA ALA A 78 12.59 1.34 -4.57
C ALA A 78 11.10 1.68 -4.78
N ASP A 79 10.68 2.91 -4.48
CA ASP A 79 9.33 3.44 -4.78
C ASP A 79 9.07 3.43 -6.31
N GLY A 80 10.01 3.93 -7.10
CA GLY A 80 9.90 3.94 -8.56
C GLY A 80 9.83 2.54 -9.16
N TYR A 81 10.63 1.60 -8.66
CA TYR A 81 10.56 0.20 -9.05
C TYR A 81 9.20 -0.43 -8.72
N ALA A 82 8.66 -0.17 -7.52
CA ALA A 82 7.36 -0.70 -7.12
C ALA A 82 6.25 -0.18 -8.05
N ARG A 83 6.27 1.11 -8.40
CA ARG A 83 5.31 1.70 -9.35
C ARG A 83 5.42 1.11 -10.75
N ALA A 84 6.64 0.86 -11.23
CA ALA A 84 6.87 0.38 -12.58
C ALA A 84 6.55 -1.11 -12.77
N THR A 85 6.59 -1.90 -11.70
CA THR A 85 6.51 -3.38 -11.78
C THR A 85 5.31 -3.97 -11.05
N GLY A 86 4.67 -3.23 -10.14
CA GLY A 86 3.66 -3.76 -9.23
C GLY A 86 4.23 -4.66 -8.12
N LYS A 87 5.56 -4.86 -8.06
CA LYS A 87 6.23 -5.65 -7.01
C LYS A 87 6.52 -4.79 -5.78
N VAL A 88 6.83 -5.42 -4.66
CA VAL A 88 7.22 -4.72 -3.43
C VAL A 88 8.63 -4.16 -3.59
N GLY A 89 8.80 -2.84 -3.47
CA GLY A 89 10.12 -2.21 -3.47
C GLY A 89 10.84 -2.42 -2.14
N VAL A 90 12.15 -2.71 -2.18
CA VAL A 90 12.96 -2.95 -0.97
C VAL A 90 14.10 -1.96 -0.86
N ALA A 91 14.15 -1.23 0.26
CA ALA A 91 15.26 -0.33 0.59
C ALA A 91 16.00 -0.81 1.85
N LEU A 92 17.32 -0.63 1.90
CA LEU A 92 18.17 -0.96 3.04
C LEU A 92 19.01 0.25 3.48
N VAL A 93 18.86 0.68 4.73
CA VAL A 93 19.59 1.82 5.30
C VAL A 93 20.13 1.49 6.69
N THR A 94 21.19 2.19 7.11
CA THR A 94 21.75 2.05 8.46
C THR A 94 20.91 2.80 9.51
N SER A 95 21.28 2.66 10.79
CA SER A 95 20.69 3.38 11.92
C SER A 95 20.91 4.90 11.86
N GLY A 96 20.26 5.62 12.78
CA GLY A 96 20.51 7.04 13.02
C GLY A 96 20.31 7.89 11.77
N PRO A 97 21.38 8.51 11.21
CA PRO A 97 21.25 9.35 10.03
C PRO A 97 20.67 8.61 8.81
N GLY A 98 20.90 7.30 8.68
CA GLY A 98 20.42 6.53 7.53
C GLY A 98 18.89 6.48 7.46
N VAL A 99 18.24 6.17 8.58
CA VAL A 99 16.78 6.20 8.68
C VAL A 99 16.22 7.62 8.58
N THR A 100 16.86 8.62 9.19
CA THR A 100 16.35 10.00 9.10
C THR A 100 16.42 10.56 7.67
N ASN A 101 17.43 10.15 6.89
CA ASN A 101 17.53 10.47 5.46
C ASN A 101 16.47 9.77 4.61
N ALA A 102 15.95 8.62 5.07
CA ALA A 102 14.92 7.83 4.39
C ALA A 102 13.49 8.37 4.59
N VAL A 103 13.26 9.19 5.62
CA VAL A 103 11.93 9.67 6.05
C VAL A 103 11.10 10.27 4.91
N THR A 104 11.69 11.14 4.08
CA THR A 104 10.98 11.75 2.96
C THR A 104 10.47 10.72 1.97
N GLY A 105 11.30 9.74 1.61
CA GLY A 105 10.91 8.67 0.69
C GLY A 105 9.82 7.77 1.28
N ILE A 106 9.91 7.46 2.58
CA ILE A 106 8.90 6.66 3.29
C ILE A 106 7.56 7.41 3.29
N ALA A 107 7.56 8.71 3.59
CA ALA A 107 6.36 9.54 3.55
C ALA A 107 5.76 9.63 2.15
N THR A 108 6.58 9.75 1.10
CA THR A 108 6.12 9.70 -0.30
C THR A 108 5.38 8.39 -0.59
N ALA A 109 6.01 7.25 -0.29
CA ALA A 109 5.40 5.93 -0.51
C ALA A 109 4.08 5.76 0.28
N TYR A 110 4.01 6.27 1.50
CA TYR A 110 2.80 6.20 2.32
C TYR A 110 1.64 7.02 1.77
N MET A 111 1.92 8.26 1.37
CA MET A 111 0.88 9.15 0.84
C MET A 111 0.32 8.66 -0.50
N ASP A 112 1.15 7.98 -1.29
CA ASP A 112 0.82 7.44 -2.60
C ASP A 112 0.43 5.95 -2.60
N SER A 113 0.44 5.31 -1.43
CA SER A 113 0.04 3.90 -1.26
C SER A 113 0.93 2.92 -2.03
N ILE A 114 2.25 3.13 -1.98
CA ILE A 114 3.23 2.33 -2.71
C ILE A 114 3.72 1.16 -1.84
N PRO A 115 3.65 -0.10 -2.32
CA PRO A 115 4.07 -1.26 -1.56
C PRO A 115 5.60 -1.28 -1.39
N MET A 116 6.06 -1.07 -0.17
CA MET A 116 7.49 -1.08 0.13
C MET A 116 7.81 -1.77 1.45
N VAL A 117 8.97 -2.40 1.52
CA VAL A 117 9.60 -2.84 2.77
C VAL A 117 10.94 -2.12 2.92
N ILE A 118 11.06 -1.31 3.98
CA ILE A 118 12.27 -0.56 4.30
C ILE A 118 12.95 -1.24 5.48
N ILE A 119 14.12 -1.80 5.22
CA ILE A 119 14.95 -2.45 6.24
C ILE A 119 15.89 -1.38 6.81
N THR A 120 15.86 -1.23 8.12
CA THR A 120 16.74 -0.30 8.85
C THR A 120 17.62 -1.09 9.81
N GLY A 121 18.89 -0.74 9.91
CA GLY A 121 19.71 -1.18 11.04
C GLY A 121 19.41 -0.35 12.28
N ASN A 122 19.66 -0.92 13.46
CA ASN A 122 19.64 -0.18 14.72
C ASN A 122 20.87 -0.53 15.59
N VAL A 123 21.11 0.25 16.63
CA VAL A 123 22.08 -0.08 17.69
C VAL A 123 21.72 -1.43 18.33
N PRO A 124 22.68 -2.12 18.99
CA PRO A 124 22.37 -3.37 19.69
C PRO A 124 21.21 -3.21 20.67
N THR A 125 20.39 -4.24 20.86
CA THR A 125 19.19 -4.19 21.71
C THR A 125 19.44 -3.61 23.11
N ALA A 126 20.57 -3.96 23.73
CA ALA A 126 20.96 -3.49 25.06
C ALA A 126 21.35 -2.00 25.14
N ALA A 127 21.56 -1.34 24.00
CA ALA A 127 21.91 0.06 23.89
C ALA A 127 20.73 0.95 23.45
N ILE A 128 19.56 0.35 23.16
CA ILE A 128 18.36 1.10 22.78
C ILE A 128 17.82 1.86 24.01
N GLY A 129 17.68 3.17 23.88
CA GLY A 129 17.21 4.09 24.91
C GLY A 129 18.34 4.75 25.72
N GLU A 130 19.60 4.52 25.34
CA GLU A 130 20.79 4.97 26.09
C GLU A 130 21.54 6.12 25.39
N ASP A 131 20.92 6.75 24.39
CA ASP A 131 21.52 7.76 23.52
C ASP A 131 22.82 7.25 22.87
N ALA A 132 22.79 6.01 22.39
CA ALA A 132 23.94 5.35 21.81
C ALA A 132 24.40 5.99 20.50
N PHE A 133 25.64 5.72 20.09
CA PHE A 133 26.19 6.26 18.86
C PHE A 133 25.36 5.85 17.64
N GLN A 134 24.87 6.85 16.89
CA GLN A 134 23.97 6.68 15.74
C GLN A 134 22.65 5.97 16.09
N GLU A 135 22.17 6.09 17.32
CA GLU A 135 20.81 5.74 17.71
C GLU A 135 19.82 6.82 17.26
N CYS A 136 18.63 6.40 16.81
CA CYS A 136 17.44 7.23 16.67
C CYS A 136 16.21 6.36 16.97
N ASP A 137 15.12 6.98 17.43
CA ASP A 137 13.83 6.29 17.56
C ASP A 137 13.18 6.08 16.18
N THR A 138 13.68 5.10 15.43
CA THR A 138 13.16 4.69 14.12
C THR A 138 11.66 4.46 14.16
N VAL A 139 11.18 3.78 15.20
CA VAL A 139 9.76 3.45 15.35
C VAL A 139 8.93 4.72 15.52
N GLY A 140 9.30 5.61 16.44
CA GLY A 140 8.60 6.87 16.67
C GLY A 140 8.62 7.80 15.46
N ILE A 141 9.78 7.97 14.82
CA ILE A 141 9.97 8.84 13.65
C ILE A 141 9.10 8.38 12.48
N THR A 142 9.02 7.08 12.23
CA THR A 142 8.34 6.54 11.03
C THR A 142 6.86 6.21 11.26
N ARG A 143 6.41 6.06 12.50
CA ARG A 143 5.02 5.66 12.83
C ARG A 143 3.90 6.44 12.11
N PRO A 144 3.96 7.76 11.92
CA PRO A 144 2.89 8.49 11.22
C PRO A 144 2.91 8.36 9.70
N ILE A 145 3.97 7.78 9.13
CA ILE A 145 4.24 7.74 7.69
C ILE A 145 4.47 6.31 7.18
N VAL A 146 3.97 5.30 7.88
CA VAL A 146 4.04 3.90 7.46
C VAL A 146 2.69 3.22 7.67
N LYS A 147 2.42 2.15 6.91
CA LYS A 147 1.30 1.24 7.24
C LYS A 147 1.56 0.52 8.55
N HIS A 148 2.81 0.13 8.77
CA HIS A 148 3.26 -0.50 10.00
C HIS A 148 4.78 -0.37 10.15
N ASN A 149 5.28 -0.54 11.36
CA ASN A 149 6.69 -0.73 11.59
C ASN A 149 6.92 -1.79 12.67
N PHE A 150 8.05 -2.47 12.56
CA PHE A 150 8.50 -3.51 13.49
C PHE A 150 9.86 -3.15 14.05
N LEU A 151 10.07 -3.40 15.35
CA LEU A 151 11.39 -3.49 15.97
C LEU A 151 11.60 -4.95 16.34
N VAL A 152 12.54 -5.63 15.66
CA VAL A 152 12.84 -7.04 15.91
C VAL A 152 13.82 -7.13 17.07
N LYS A 153 13.45 -7.80 18.18
CA LYS A 153 14.31 -7.91 19.38
C LYS A 153 14.97 -9.27 19.54
N ASP A 154 14.50 -10.27 18.80
CA ASP A 154 15.00 -11.64 18.83
C ASP A 154 15.18 -12.14 17.37
N PRO A 155 16.35 -12.69 16.99
CA PRO A 155 16.55 -13.25 15.65
C PRO A 155 15.55 -14.35 15.28
N ALA A 156 14.96 -15.07 16.25
CA ALA A 156 13.94 -16.08 15.99
C ALA A 156 12.63 -15.49 15.43
N ASP A 157 12.35 -14.21 15.71
CA ASP A 157 11.14 -13.53 15.21
C ASP A 157 11.34 -12.92 13.82
N LEU A 158 12.57 -12.86 13.31
CA LEU A 158 12.91 -12.09 12.12
C LEU A 158 12.20 -12.63 10.87
N ALA A 159 12.22 -13.94 10.64
CA ALA A 159 11.60 -14.57 9.46
C ALA A 159 10.08 -14.30 9.40
N LEU A 160 9.37 -14.53 10.52
CA LEU A 160 7.93 -14.27 10.60
C LEU A 160 7.62 -12.77 10.46
N THR A 161 8.46 -11.91 11.03
CA THR A 161 8.29 -10.45 10.93
C THR A 161 8.42 -9.98 9.49
N LEU A 162 9.41 -10.47 8.75
CA LEU A 162 9.56 -10.17 7.33
C LEU A 162 8.35 -10.66 6.53
N LYS A 163 7.84 -11.88 6.78
CA LYS A 163 6.60 -12.36 6.16
C LYS A 163 5.43 -11.41 6.37
N LYS A 164 5.23 -10.96 7.61
CA LYS A 164 4.20 -9.98 7.96
C LYS A 164 4.42 -8.66 7.25
N ALA A 165 5.66 -8.15 7.21
CA ALA A 165 5.97 -6.89 6.58
C ALA A 165 5.62 -6.90 5.08
N PHE A 166 6.05 -7.93 4.35
CA PHE A 166 5.73 -8.08 2.93
C PHE A 166 4.22 -8.28 2.67
N HIS A 167 3.52 -9.01 3.54
CA HIS A 167 2.07 -9.17 3.44
C HIS A 167 1.33 -7.84 3.68
N ILE A 168 1.66 -7.11 4.75
CA ILE A 168 1.05 -5.81 5.07
C ILE A 168 1.36 -4.80 3.95
N ALA A 169 2.59 -4.77 3.43
CA ALA A 169 2.98 -3.81 2.41
C ALA A 169 2.15 -3.95 1.13
N ARG A 170 1.84 -5.18 0.69
CA ARG A 170 1.18 -5.46 -0.60
C ARG A 170 -0.34 -5.60 -0.56
N THR A 171 -0.92 -5.96 0.59
CA THR A 171 -2.36 -6.28 0.67
C THR A 171 -3.20 -5.12 1.21
N GLY A 172 -4.52 -5.16 0.97
CA GLY A 172 -5.42 -4.05 1.27
C GLY A 172 -5.02 -2.82 0.44
N ARG A 173 -5.09 -1.63 1.02
CA ARG A 173 -4.45 -0.45 0.42
C ARG A 173 -2.93 -0.57 0.61
N PRO A 174 -2.10 -0.68 -0.44
CA PRO A 174 -0.67 -0.91 -0.27
C PRO A 174 0.05 0.27 0.40
N GLY A 175 1.26 0.05 0.87
CA GLY A 175 2.04 1.11 1.53
C GLY A 175 3.34 0.62 2.17
N PRO A 176 4.17 1.53 2.69
CA PRO A 176 5.48 1.20 3.22
C PRO A 176 5.37 0.56 4.61
N VAL A 177 6.22 -0.46 4.84
CA VAL A 177 6.44 -1.08 6.15
C VAL A 177 7.93 -1.00 6.49
N VAL A 178 8.24 -0.53 7.70
CA VAL A 178 9.62 -0.48 8.19
C VAL A 178 9.90 -1.71 9.05
N VAL A 179 11.04 -2.37 8.83
CA VAL A 179 11.55 -3.46 9.68
C VAL A 179 12.90 -3.03 10.23
N ASP A 180 12.91 -2.69 11.52
CA ASP A 180 14.08 -2.22 12.24
C ASP A 180 14.80 -3.40 12.92
N ILE A 181 16.05 -3.61 12.52
CA ILE A 181 16.87 -4.77 12.88
C ILE A 181 18.09 -4.27 13.68
N PRO A 182 18.08 -4.45 15.01
CA PRO A 182 19.25 -4.24 15.86
C PRO A 182 20.47 -5.02 15.38
N LYS A 183 21.66 -4.42 15.54
CA LYS A 183 22.92 -5.02 15.09
C LYS A 183 23.15 -6.42 15.66
N ASP A 184 22.84 -6.64 16.94
CA ASP A 184 22.96 -7.95 17.60
C ASP A 184 22.01 -9.00 17.04
N VAL A 185 20.77 -8.62 16.73
CA VAL A 185 19.81 -9.49 16.04
C VAL A 185 20.35 -9.93 14.67
N SER A 186 21.09 -9.08 13.97
CA SER A 186 21.66 -9.44 12.66
C SER A 186 22.80 -10.47 12.70
N PHE A 187 23.52 -10.62 13.81
CA PHE A 187 24.64 -11.58 13.92
C PHE A 187 24.39 -12.74 14.87
N GLN A 188 23.38 -12.65 15.73
CA GLN A 188 22.96 -13.76 16.58
C GLN A 188 22.29 -14.85 15.74
N LYS A 189 22.44 -16.10 16.19
CA LYS A 189 21.91 -17.27 15.52
C LYS A 189 20.46 -17.53 15.91
N ALA A 190 19.66 -17.95 14.94
CA ALA A 190 18.33 -18.52 15.16
C ALA A 190 18.03 -19.57 14.09
N ARG A 191 16.99 -20.37 14.33
CA ARG A 191 16.50 -21.33 13.34
C ARG A 191 15.69 -20.60 12.28
N PHE A 192 16.02 -20.84 11.02
CA PHE A 192 15.29 -20.28 9.90
C PHE A 192 14.03 -21.09 9.60
N ASN A 193 12.87 -20.45 9.69
CA ASN A 193 11.60 -20.98 9.21
C ASN A 193 10.79 -19.86 8.56
N TYR A 194 10.69 -19.90 7.23
CA TYR A 194 9.88 -18.93 6.49
C TYR A 194 8.52 -19.52 6.15
N PRO A 195 7.42 -19.04 6.76
CA PRO A 195 6.11 -19.66 6.59
C PRO A 195 5.56 -19.43 5.18
N SER A 196 5.03 -20.50 4.58
CA SER A 196 4.34 -20.44 3.28
C SER A 196 3.04 -19.65 3.35
N GLU A 197 2.30 -19.83 4.44
CA GLU A 197 1.03 -19.16 4.72
C GLU A 197 1.14 -18.22 5.91
N LEU A 198 0.40 -17.11 5.85
CA LEU A 198 0.32 -16.14 6.94
C LEU A 198 -1.14 -15.88 7.27
N THR A 199 -1.48 -16.03 8.56
CA THR A 199 -2.77 -15.57 9.09
C THR A 199 -2.52 -14.52 10.16
N MET A 200 -3.16 -13.36 10.02
CA MET A 200 -3.08 -12.27 10.98
C MET A 200 -4.45 -11.97 11.56
N ARG A 201 -4.63 -12.22 12.86
CA ARG A 201 -5.91 -11.98 13.55
C ARG A 201 -6.37 -10.52 13.44
N SER A 202 -5.44 -9.57 13.56
CA SER A 202 -5.72 -8.14 13.59
C SER A 202 -5.78 -7.46 12.22
N TYR A 203 -5.46 -8.19 11.14
CA TYR A 203 -5.36 -7.61 9.81
C TYR A 203 -5.82 -8.62 8.75
N ASN A 204 -6.99 -8.37 8.18
CA ASN A 204 -7.60 -9.21 7.15
C ASN A 204 -8.36 -8.33 6.14
N PRO A 205 -7.68 -7.88 5.05
CA PRO A 205 -8.30 -7.05 4.02
C PRO A 205 -9.52 -7.72 3.36
N VAL A 206 -10.55 -6.92 3.06
CA VAL A 206 -11.78 -7.39 2.41
C VAL A 206 -11.61 -7.29 0.90
N ASN A 207 -11.63 -8.41 0.19
CA ASN A 207 -11.49 -8.39 -1.27
C ASN A 207 -12.84 -8.26 -2.00
N LYS A 208 -13.90 -8.89 -1.49
CA LYS A 208 -15.21 -8.89 -2.17
C LYS A 208 -16.11 -7.76 -1.68
N GLY A 209 -16.68 -7.02 -2.63
CA GLY A 209 -17.72 -6.04 -2.35
C GLY A 209 -19.02 -6.69 -1.85
N HIS A 210 -19.80 -5.93 -1.09
CA HIS A 210 -21.11 -6.39 -0.64
C HIS A 210 -22.11 -6.34 -1.82
N SER A 211 -22.57 -7.49 -2.31
CA SER A 211 -23.44 -7.59 -3.51
C SER A 211 -24.71 -6.74 -3.44
N GLY A 212 -25.26 -6.47 -2.25
CA GLY A 212 -26.39 -5.54 -2.08
C GLY A 212 -26.05 -4.08 -2.40
N GLN A 213 -24.84 -3.63 -2.05
CA GLN A 213 -24.37 -2.28 -2.39
C GLN A 213 -24.02 -2.20 -3.88
N ILE A 214 -23.43 -3.26 -4.44
CA ILE A 214 -23.16 -3.37 -5.88
C ILE A 214 -24.45 -3.25 -6.69
N ARG A 215 -25.51 -3.99 -6.34
CA ARG A 215 -26.82 -3.87 -7.01
C ARG A 215 -27.40 -2.46 -6.92
N LYS A 216 -27.30 -1.83 -5.75
CA LYS A 216 -27.77 -0.44 -5.55
C LYS A 216 -26.98 0.55 -6.42
N ALA A 217 -25.66 0.39 -6.50
CA ALA A 217 -24.79 1.21 -7.35
C ALA A 217 -25.17 1.07 -8.83
N ILE A 218 -25.39 -0.16 -9.31
CA ILE A 218 -25.80 -0.40 -10.70
C ILE A 218 -27.15 0.24 -11.00
N SER A 219 -28.16 0.09 -10.12
CA SER A 219 -29.47 0.75 -10.33
C SER A 219 -29.32 2.26 -10.51
N LEU A 220 -28.52 2.91 -9.65
CA LEU A 220 -28.26 4.36 -9.76
C LEU A 220 -27.56 4.72 -11.06
N LEU A 221 -26.60 3.92 -11.51
CA LEU A 221 -25.90 4.16 -12.77
C LEU A 221 -26.85 4.04 -13.96
N LEU A 222 -27.64 2.97 -14.03
CA LEU A 222 -28.57 2.73 -15.15
C LEU A 222 -29.71 3.76 -15.22
N GLU A 223 -30.07 4.40 -14.09
CA GLU A 223 -31.07 5.47 -14.01
C GLU A 223 -30.48 6.88 -14.22
N ALA A 224 -29.15 7.02 -14.34
CA ALA A 224 -28.48 8.31 -14.43
C ALA A 224 -28.68 8.97 -15.80
N GLU A 225 -28.98 10.27 -15.80
CA GLU A 225 -29.05 11.08 -17.02
C GLU A 225 -27.68 11.70 -17.37
N ARG A 226 -26.84 11.99 -16.38
CA ARG A 226 -25.51 12.61 -16.54
C ARG A 226 -24.44 11.90 -15.70
N PRO A 227 -24.23 10.59 -15.91
CA PRO A 227 -23.28 9.80 -15.13
C PRO A 227 -21.83 10.17 -15.44
N TYR A 228 -20.94 9.99 -14.46
CA TYR A 228 -19.51 10.22 -14.64
C TYR A 228 -18.65 9.23 -13.87
N ILE A 229 -17.64 8.68 -14.55
CA ILE A 229 -16.67 7.75 -13.95
C ILE A 229 -15.41 8.52 -13.54
N TYR A 230 -15.14 8.55 -12.23
CA TYR A 230 -13.97 9.18 -11.63
C TYR A 230 -13.02 8.12 -11.08
N THR A 231 -11.82 8.03 -11.66
CA THR A 231 -10.87 6.96 -11.31
C THR A 231 -9.59 7.48 -10.66
N GLY A 232 -9.01 6.68 -9.78
CA GLY A 232 -7.81 7.03 -9.03
C GLY A 232 -6.68 6.02 -9.17
N GLY A 233 -5.63 6.21 -8.37
CA GLY A 233 -4.45 5.34 -8.37
C GLY A 233 -4.75 3.89 -7.97
N GLY A 234 -5.88 3.63 -7.31
CA GLY A 234 -6.30 2.26 -7.01
C GLY A 234 -6.45 1.39 -8.26
N VAL A 235 -6.85 1.97 -9.41
CA VAL A 235 -6.96 1.23 -10.68
C VAL A 235 -5.59 0.70 -11.15
N ILE A 236 -4.54 1.49 -10.95
CA ILE A 236 -3.16 1.11 -11.27
C ILE A 236 -2.68 0.05 -10.28
N LEU A 237 -2.87 0.29 -8.98
CA LEU A 237 -2.37 -0.59 -7.92
C LEU A 237 -3.05 -1.96 -7.90
N SER A 238 -4.32 -2.06 -8.27
CA SER A 238 -5.06 -3.33 -8.38
C SER A 238 -4.91 -3.99 -9.77
N ASP A 239 -4.15 -3.41 -10.70
CA ASP A 239 -4.03 -3.89 -12.09
C ASP A 239 -5.41 -4.16 -12.72
N ALA A 240 -6.29 -3.14 -12.65
CA ALA A 240 -7.71 -3.23 -12.98
C ALA A 240 -8.10 -2.40 -14.22
N ALA A 241 -7.11 -1.98 -15.02
CA ALA A 241 -7.36 -1.18 -16.23
C ALA A 241 -8.23 -1.91 -17.28
N PRO A 242 -8.03 -3.22 -17.57
CA PRO A 242 -8.90 -3.96 -18.48
C PRO A 242 -10.35 -4.02 -18.00
N GLU A 243 -10.57 -4.28 -16.71
CA GLU A 243 -11.89 -4.38 -16.09
C GLU A 243 -12.60 -3.02 -16.07
N LEU A 244 -11.87 -1.93 -15.80
CA LEU A 244 -12.39 -0.58 -15.91
C LEU A 244 -12.81 -0.26 -17.35
N LYS A 245 -12.00 -0.65 -18.34
CA LYS A 245 -12.32 -0.42 -19.76
C LYS A 245 -13.58 -1.16 -20.17
N GLU A 246 -13.71 -2.42 -19.81
CA GLU A 246 -14.91 -3.21 -20.05
C GLU A 246 -16.14 -2.58 -19.38
N PHE A 247 -16.02 -2.19 -18.12
CA PHE A 247 -17.10 -1.53 -17.38
C PHE A 247 -17.55 -0.23 -18.07
N ALA A 248 -16.60 0.60 -18.51
CA ALA A 248 -16.89 1.82 -19.25
C ALA A 248 -17.51 1.53 -20.64
N ASP A 249 -17.12 0.44 -21.32
CA ASP A 249 -17.69 0.00 -22.61
C ASP A 249 -19.14 -0.43 -22.50
N LEU A 250 -19.51 -1.11 -21.42
CA LEU A 250 -20.89 -1.51 -21.17
C LEU A 250 -21.81 -0.31 -20.94
N LEU A 251 -21.29 0.75 -20.33
CA LEU A 251 -22.08 1.93 -19.94
C LEU A 251 -22.03 3.07 -20.95
N GLY A 252 -20.92 3.23 -21.67
CA GLY A 252 -20.70 4.35 -22.59
C GLY A 252 -20.44 5.70 -21.91
N TYR A 253 -20.19 5.72 -20.60
CA TYR A 253 -20.09 6.97 -19.82
C TYR A 253 -18.73 7.67 -19.98
N PRO A 254 -18.69 9.01 -19.80
CA PRO A 254 -17.43 9.75 -19.75
C PRO A 254 -16.57 9.31 -18.56
N VAL A 255 -15.25 9.34 -18.75
CA VAL A 255 -14.25 8.89 -17.78
C VAL A 255 -13.22 9.98 -17.52
N THR A 256 -12.77 10.11 -16.28
CA THR A 256 -11.61 10.90 -15.90
C THR A 256 -10.74 10.18 -14.89
N ASN A 257 -9.48 10.59 -14.84
CA ASN A 257 -8.48 10.04 -13.94
C ASN A 257 -7.90 11.15 -13.08
N THR A 258 -7.61 10.84 -11.81
CA THR A 258 -6.63 11.62 -11.04
C THR A 258 -5.24 11.54 -11.68
N LEU A 259 -4.32 12.41 -11.25
CA LEU A 259 -2.89 12.26 -11.56
C LEU A 259 -2.37 10.84 -11.30
N MET A 260 -2.75 10.25 -10.18
CA MET A 260 -2.33 8.90 -9.78
C MET A 260 -2.97 7.78 -10.61
N GLY A 261 -4.07 8.07 -11.30
CA GLY A 261 -4.80 7.10 -12.14
C GLY A 261 -4.46 7.21 -13.62
N LEU A 262 -3.58 8.13 -14.04
CA LEU A 262 -3.20 8.25 -15.44
C LEU A 262 -2.63 6.93 -15.97
N GLY A 263 -3.10 6.51 -17.14
CA GLY A 263 -2.80 5.18 -17.72
C GLY A 263 -3.82 4.09 -17.37
N GLY A 264 -4.66 4.28 -16.34
CA GLY A 264 -5.71 3.32 -15.96
C GLY A 264 -6.87 3.24 -16.95
N PHE A 265 -7.07 4.29 -17.76
CA PHE A 265 -8.01 4.32 -18.88
C PHE A 265 -7.29 4.90 -20.12
N PRO A 266 -7.57 4.42 -21.35
CA PRO A 266 -6.85 4.89 -22.53
C PRO A 266 -7.07 6.38 -22.80
N GLY A 267 -5.98 7.15 -22.83
CA GLY A 267 -6.05 8.60 -23.04
C GLY A 267 -6.53 9.01 -24.45
N THR A 268 -6.54 8.07 -25.41
CA THR A 268 -7.04 8.27 -26.76
C THR A 268 -8.52 7.91 -26.93
N ASP A 269 -9.15 7.34 -25.91
CA ASP A 269 -10.58 7.01 -25.96
C ASP A 269 -11.41 8.31 -25.94
N PRO A 270 -12.41 8.47 -26.83
CA PRO A 270 -13.19 9.70 -26.92
C PRO A 270 -14.01 10.01 -25.66
N ARG A 271 -14.23 9.03 -24.78
CA ARG A 271 -14.89 9.24 -23.48
C ARG A 271 -13.96 9.79 -22.40
N PHE A 272 -12.64 9.77 -22.64
CA PHE A 272 -11.68 10.29 -21.67
C PHE A 272 -11.65 11.81 -21.71
N LEU A 273 -12.13 12.46 -20.65
CA LEU A 273 -12.21 13.92 -20.57
C LEU A 273 -10.89 14.57 -20.11
N GLY A 274 -9.82 13.80 -19.95
CA GLY A 274 -8.56 14.27 -19.38
C GLY A 274 -8.51 14.17 -17.86
N MET A 275 -7.39 14.62 -17.30
CA MET A 275 -7.20 14.70 -15.84
C MET A 275 -8.08 15.81 -15.27
N LEU A 276 -8.72 15.56 -14.13
CA LEU A 276 -9.46 16.56 -13.36
C LEU A 276 -8.61 17.21 -12.24
N GLY A 277 -9.16 18.24 -11.61
CA GLY A 277 -8.60 18.90 -10.43
C GLY A 277 -8.02 20.28 -10.74
N MET A 278 -7.15 20.76 -9.84
CA MET A 278 -6.56 22.11 -9.84
C MET A 278 -5.92 22.51 -11.17
N HIS A 279 -5.27 21.57 -11.84
CA HIS A 279 -4.67 21.74 -13.16
C HIS A 279 -5.25 20.74 -14.19
N GLY A 280 -6.49 20.31 -13.93
CA GLY A 280 -7.22 19.44 -14.84
C GLY A 280 -7.89 20.21 -15.97
N THR A 281 -8.48 19.46 -16.90
CA THR A 281 -9.28 20.02 -18.00
C THR A 281 -10.55 20.67 -17.44
N TYR A 282 -11.01 21.72 -18.12
CA TYR A 282 -12.24 22.40 -17.74
C TYR A 282 -13.44 21.45 -17.87
N GLU A 283 -13.46 20.66 -18.95
CA GLU A 283 -14.48 19.68 -19.28
C GLU A 283 -14.61 18.61 -18.19
N ALA A 284 -13.50 18.05 -17.71
CA ALA A 284 -13.54 17.05 -16.64
C ALA A 284 -14.08 17.64 -15.32
N ASN A 285 -13.62 18.84 -14.95
CA ASN A 285 -14.06 19.53 -13.75
C ASN A 285 -15.55 19.90 -13.78
N MET A 286 -16.03 20.44 -14.91
CA MET A 286 -17.43 20.81 -15.07
C MET A 286 -18.35 19.58 -15.16
N THR A 287 -17.89 18.50 -15.79
CA THR A 287 -18.63 17.23 -15.81
C THR A 287 -18.78 16.68 -14.40
N MET A 288 -17.72 16.69 -13.58
CA MET A 288 -17.82 16.34 -12.17
C MET A 288 -18.78 17.25 -11.40
N GLN A 289 -18.67 18.57 -11.59
CA GLN A 289 -19.49 19.53 -10.86
C GLN A 289 -20.98 19.41 -11.20
N HIS A 290 -21.33 18.94 -12.41
CA HIS A 290 -22.72 18.89 -12.88
C HIS A 290 -23.28 17.48 -13.14
N CYS A 291 -22.52 16.41 -12.91
CA CYS A 291 -23.05 15.05 -12.94
C CYS A 291 -24.14 14.83 -11.89
N ASP A 292 -25.12 13.98 -12.20
CA ASP A 292 -26.17 13.53 -11.28
C ASP A 292 -25.78 12.25 -10.52
N VAL A 293 -24.97 11.40 -11.12
CA VAL A 293 -24.35 10.21 -10.50
C VAL A 293 -22.85 10.20 -10.77
N LEU A 294 -22.07 10.21 -9.70
CA LEU A 294 -20.61 10.09 -9.73
C LEU A 294 -20.21 8.73 -9.16
N ILE A 295 -19.47 7.94 -9.94
CA ILE A 295 -18.83 6.73 -9.43
C ILE A 295 -17.32 6.95 -9.28
N ALA A 296 -16.86 6.94 -8.03
CA ALA A 296 -15.45 7.02 -7.66
C ALA A 296 -14.87 5.61 -7.53
N ILE A 297 -13.85 5.30 -8.33
CA ILE A 297 -13.22 3.98 -8.43
C ILE A 297 -11.74 4.11 -8.02
N GLY A 298 -11.41 3.63 -6.82
CA GLY A 298 -10.03 3.62 -6.33
C GLY A 298 -9.44 5.02 -6.12
N ALA A 299 -10.26 5.97 -5.69
CA ALA A 299 -9.90 7.38 -5.55
C ALA A 299 -10.30 7.94 -4.18
N ARG A 300 -9.51 8.88 -3.65
CA ARG A 300 -9.63 9.38 -2.26
C ARG A 300 -10.19 10.79 -2.11
N PHE A 301 -10.76 11.38 -3.16
CA PHE A 301 -11.30 12.75 -3.17
C PHE A 301 -10.33 13.78 -2.56
N ASP A 302 -9.12 13.85 -3.08
CA ASP A 302 -8.06 14.75 -2.58
C ASP A 302 -8.40 16.26 -2.75
N ASP A 303 -7.75 17.16 -1.99
CA ASP A 303 -7.96 18.62 -2.13
C ASP A 303 -7.59 19.14 -3.51
N ARG A 304 -6.60 18.54 -4.15
CA ARG A 304 -6.19 18.91 -5.51
C ARG A 304 -7.19 18.47 -6.56
N VAL A 305 -8.14 17.60 -6.20
CA VAL A 305 -9.24 17.17 -7.07
C VAL A 305 -10.49 17.99 -6.81
N ILE A 306 -11.03 17.94 -5.59
CA ILE A 306 -12.36 18.54 -5.32
C ILE A 306 -12.30 20.02 -4.91
N GLY A 307 -11.11 20.54 -4.58
CA GLY A 307 -10.93 21.87 -4.04
C GLY A 307 -11.70 22.06 -2.72
N ASN A 308 -12.70 22.93 -2.77
CA ASN A 308 -13.55 23.29 -1.63
C ASN A 308 -14.74 22.30 -1.50
N PRO A 309 -14.85 21.53 -0.39
CA PRO A 309 -15.93 20.56 -0.21
C PRO A 309 -17.34 21.17 -0.19
N GLY A 310 -17.49 22.39 0.31
CA GLY A 310 -18.77 23.11 0.32
C GLY A 310 -19.22 23.49 -1.09
N HIS A 311 -18.31 24.00 -1.92
CA HIS A 311 -18.59 24.26 -3.33
C HIS A 311 -18.89 22.97 -4.11
N PHE A 312 -18.09 21.92 -3.90
CA PHE A 312 -18.32 20.60 -4.51
C PHE A 312 -19.73 20.05 -4.18
N SER A 313 -20.17 20.26 -2.94
CA SER A 313 -21.48 19.79 -2.45
C SER A 313 -22.64 20.75 -2.78
N SER A 314 -22.38 21.89 -3.44
CA SER A 314 -23.42 22.88 -3.77
C SER A 314 -24.39 22.41 -4.85
N VAL A 315 -23.97 21.45 -5.68
CA VAL A 315 -24.80 20.81 -6.69
C VAL A 315 -25.12 19.38 -6.22
N PRO A 316 -26.40 19.01 -6.09
CA PRO A 316 -26.78 17.69 -5.61
C PRO A 316 -26.44 16.62 -6.64
N ARG A 317 -25.88 15.51 -6.16
CA ARG A 317 -25.55 14.32 -6.95
C ARG A 317 -25.55 13.08 -6.05
N LYS A 318 -25.65 11.91 -6.64
CA LYS A 318 -25.41 10.63 -5.97
C LYS A 318 -23.96 10.20 -6.13
N ILE A 319 -23.34 9.79 -5.03
CA ILE A 319 -21.94 9.35 -5.05
C ILE A 319 -21.86 7.87 -4.69
N ILE A 320 -21.34 7.08 -5.63
CA ILE A 320 -20.90 5.70 -5.43
C ILE A 320 -19.39 5.75 -5.20
N HIS A 321 -18.89 5.09 -4.16
CA HIS A 321 -17.45 5.08 -3.86
C HIS A 321 -16.97 3.65 -3.62
N ILE A 322 -16.11 3.18 -4.52
CA ILE A 322 -15.45 1.88 -4.45
C ILE A 322 -14.01 2.09 -4.00
N ASP A 323 -13.64 1.52 -2.85
CA ASP A 323 -12.28 1.57 -2.34
C ASP A 323 -11.98 0.34 -1.48
N ILE A 324 -10.71 -0.11 -1.48
CA ILE A 324 -10.27 -1.22 -0.64
C ILE A 324 -10.13 -0.81 0.83
N ASP A 325 -9.91 0.50 1.09
CA ASP A 325 -9.71 1.05 2.42
C ASP A 325 -11.01 1.67 2.97
N PRO A 326 -11.68 1.05 3.95
CA PRO A 326 -12.90 1.61 4.52
C PRO A 326 -12.69 2.98 5.18
N SER A 327 -11.47 3.33 5.58
CA SER A 327 -11.17 4.61 6.24
C SER A 327 -11.18 5.82 5.31
N VAL A 328 -11.12 5.61 3.98
CA VAL A 328 -11.21 6.71 3.01
C VAL A 328 -12.65 7.00 2.59
N ILE A 329 -13.56 6.04 2.77
CA ILE A 329 -14.97 6.20 2.45
C ILE A 329 -15.59 7.27 3.36
N SER A 330 -16.29 8.22 2.75
CA SER A 330 -16.90 9.37 3.44
C SER A 330 -15.94 10.24 4.27
N LYS A 331 -14.62 10.14 4.03
CA LYS A 331 -13.62 10.92 4.78
C LYS A 331 -13.67 12.42 4.48
N ARG A 332 -13.94 12.79 3.22
CA ARG A 332 -13.95 14.20 2.77
C ARG A 332 -15.27 14.62 2.11
N VAL A 333 -15.92 13.71 1.41
CA VAL A 333 -17.20 13.92 0.73
C VAL A 333 -18.19 12.88 1.20
N LYS A 334 -19.46 13.24 1.36
CA LYS A 334 -20.49 12.27 1.76
C LYS A 334 -20.76 11.29 0.61
N VAL A 335 -20.77 9.98 0.90
CA VAL A 335 -21.05 8.91 -0.07
C VAL A 335 -22.46 8.35 0.14
N ASP A 336 -23.20 8.10 -0.94
CA ASP A 336 -24.55 7.49 -0.90
C ASP A 336 -24.51 5.95 -0.96
N VAL A 337 -23.54 5.40 -1.69
CA VAL A 337 -23.34 3.96 -1.86
C VAL A 337 -21.85 3.60 -1.68
N PRO A 338 -21.45 3.20 -0.47
CA PRO A 338 -20.08 2.74 -0.22
C PRO A 338 -19.91 1.27 -0.60
N ILE A 339 -18.84 0.95 -1.32
CA ILE A 339 -18.45 -0.41 -1.66
C ILE A 339 -17.00 -0.62 -1.21
N VAL A 340 -16.80 -1.44 -0.19
CA VAL A 340 -15.46 -1.84 0.28
C VAL A 340 -15.08 -3.14 -0.41
N GLY A 341 -14.01 -3.13 -1.19
CA GLY A 341 -13.53 -4.31 -1.92
C GLY A 341 -12.40 -3.98 -2.89
N ASP A 342 -11.76 -5.04 -3.41
CA ASP A 342 -10.78 -4.91 -4.47
C ASP A 342 -11.47 -4.51 -5.78
N LEU A 343 -10.85 -3.58 -6.50
CA LEU A 343 -11.47 -3.00 -7.69
C LEU A 343 -11.69 -4.02 -8.79
N LYS A 344 -10.77 -4.98 -8.96
CA LYS A 344 -10.87 -6.00 -10.00
C LYS A 344 -12.09 -6.88 -9.76
N ASP A 345 -12.22 -7.41 -8.54
CA ASP A 345 -13.36 -8.24 -8.14
C ASP A 345 -14.69 -7.48 -8.25
N VAL A 346 -14.74 -6.24 -7.76
CA VAL A 346 -15.95 -5.42 -7.78
C VAL A 346 -16.36 -5.07 -9.22
N LEU A 347 -15.42 -4.66 -10.08
CA LEU A 347 -15.71 -4.30 -11.47
C LEU A 347 -16.16 -5.50 -12.30
N VAL A 348 -15.58 -6.69 -12.07
CA VAL A 348 -16.03 -7.94 -12.70
C VAL A 348 -17.45 -8.27 -12.29
N GLU A 349 -17.78 -8.19 -10.99
CA GLU A 349 -19.14 -8.44 -10.50
C GLU A 349 -20.14 -7.41 -11.07
N MET A 350 -19.76 -6.13 -11.11
CA MET A 350 -20.59 -5.07 -11.70
C MET A 350 -20.86 -5.30 -13.18
N SER A 351 -19.82 -5.59 -13.98
CA SER A 351 -19.93 -5.85 -15.41
C SER A 351 -20.79 -7.08 -15.69
N ALA A 352 -20.66 -8.15 -14.90
CA ALA A 352 -21.49 -9.34 -15.01
C ALA A 352 -22.99 -9.03 -14.77
N MET A 353 -23.29 -8.23 -13.74
CA MET A 353 -24.66 -7.83 -13.42
C MET A 353 -25.26 -6.90 -14.48
N ILE A 354 -24.47 -5.97 -15.05
CA ILE A 354 -24.93 -5.09 -16.15
C ILE A 354 -25.29 -5.92 -17.38
N LYS A 355 -24.43 -6.87 -17.78
CA LYS A 355 -24.72 -7.78 -18.91
C LYS A 355 -25.99 -8.60 -18.70
N ALA A 356 -26.24 -9.04 -17.46
CA ALA A 356 -27.44 -9.80 -17.11
C ALA A 356 -28.73 -8.97 -17.15
N ALA A 357 -28.64 -7.65 -16.93
CA ALA A 357 -29.79 -6.74 -16.98
C ALA A 357 -30.30 -6.46 -18.41
N GLY A 358 -29.51 -6.80 -19.44
CA GLY A 358 -29.82 -6.53 -20.85
C GLY A 358 -29.32 -5.16 -21.33
N PRO A 359 -29.43 -4.85 -22.64
CA PRO A 359 -28.91 -3.60 -23.19
C PRO A 359 -29.62 -2.39 -22.57
N LEU A 360 -28.84 -1.34 -22.27
CA LEU A 360 -29.33 -0.03 -21.87
C LEU A 360 -30.39 0.44 -22.88
N LYS A 361 -31.58 0.82 -22.37
CA LYS A 361 -32.59 1.47 -23.22
C LYS A 361 -32.07 2.86 -23.56
N ASN A 362 -31.59 3.03 -24.80
CA ASN A 362 -31.22 4.33 -25.37
C ASN A 362 -32.35 5.34 -25.27
#